data_AF-A0A9P0JD80-F1
#
_entry.id   AF-A0A9P0JD80-F1
#
_cell.length_a   1.000
_cell.length_b   1.000
_cell.length_c   1.000
_cell.angle_alpha   90.00
_cell.angle_beta   90.00
_cell.angle_gamma   90.00
#
_symmetry.space_group_name_H-M   'P 1'
#
loop_
_entity.id
_entity.type
_entity.pdbx_description
1 polymer ?
#
loop_
_entity_poly.entity_id
_entity_poly.type
_entity_poly.pdbx_seq_one_letter_code
_entity_poly.pdbx_strand_id
1 'polypeptide(L)'
;MPTENIWTNHFKSPQVDPFQQFNTQPAQHMNTPVWPNVLQPTNLKSVSGLPHFSMECFGYNHLEMIAKTNRAAILGDSQSLVDLTIINQEMDGAVAKWLHYLKLHKYQWFFNSLSYLEIEFIDEDNIDDFIAKVNKNSITKGAQRKICISTKTLRDRPQKLNDLLLALDLEVTPNELCEFMSYMRDILHYPIPNKNCVVGDQLQQDIVLVMEKLLNQLLEKLGMVRSLIAQSLLGMSINKYLECILLIIGNQTFMKQQIDKSLLFAETLKYKVQRMPRNFN
;
A
#
# COMPACT_ATOMS: atom_id res chain seq x y z
N MET A 1 -48.41 -46.34 23.28
CA MET A 1 -49.34 -47.48 23.11
C MET A 1 -50.68 -46.94 22.61
N PRO A 2 -51.02 -47.06 21.31
CA PRO A 2 -50.14 -47.22 20.14
C PRO A 2 -49.47 -45.84 19.84
N THR A 3 -49.36 -45.17 18.68
CA THR A 3 -49.62 -45.38 17.23
C THR A 3 -48.61 -44.41 16.53
N GLU A 4 -47.97 -44.61 15.37
CA GLU A 4 -48.24 -45.36 14.12
C GLU A 4 -49.30 -44.70 13.20
N ASN A 5 -49.13 -44.65 11.86
CA ASN A 5 -47.98 -45.00 11.01
C ASN A 5 -47.99 -44.23 9.65
N ILE A 6 -46.98 -44.47 8.77
CA ILE A 6 -46.96 -44.23 7.30
C ILE A 6 -46.83 -42.74 6.84
N TRP A 7 -45.92 -42.32 5.93
CA TRP A 7 -44.64 -42.88 5.43
C TRP A 7 -43.80 -41.81 4.67
N THR A 8 -42.53 -42.18 4.42
CA THR A 8 -41.55 -41.84 3.33
C THR A 8 -41.94 -40.91 2.14
N ASN A 9 -41.03 -40.23 1.42
CA ASN A 9 -39.55 -40.07 1.51
C ASN A 9 -39.02 -38.85 0.70
N HIS A 10 -37.74 -38.52 0.92
CA HIS A 10 -36.77 -37.83 0.03
C HIS A 10 -37.23 -36.79 -1.03
N PHE A 11 -36.69 -35.57 -0.94
CA PHE A 11 -35.79 -35.06 -2.00
C PHE A 11 -34.79 -34.05 -1.44
N LYS A 12 -33.52 -34.12 -1.86
CA LYS A 12 -32.52 -33.06 -1.65
C LYS A 12 -32.46 -32.19 -2.92
N SER A 13 -32.30 -30.87 -2.77
CA SER A 13 -31.77 -30.01 -3.84
C SER A 13 -30.40 -29.50 -3.43
N PRO A 14 -29.36 -29.53 -4.29
CA PRO A 14 -28.05 -28.96 -3.97
C PRO A 14 -28.08 -27.44 -3.86
N GLN A 15 -27.10 -26.87 -3.17
CA GLN A 15 -26.70 -25.47 -3.39
C GLN A 15 -25.87 -25.40 -4.68
N VAL A 16 -26.02 -24.31 -5.44
CA VAL A 16 -25.24 -24.04 -6.65
C VAL A 16 -24.02 -23.21 -6.27
N ASP A 17 -22.84 -23.69 -6.63
CA ASP A 17 -21.56 -22.99 -6.46
C ASP A 17 -21.36 -21.99 -7.63
N PRO A 18 -21.10 -20.68 -7.37
CA PRO A 18 -20.89 -19.69 -8.42
C PRO A 18 -19.67 -19.90 -9.32
N PHE A 19 -18.72 -20.78 -8.98
CA PHE A 19 -17.40 -20.83 -9.63
C PHE A 19 -17.21 -21.90 -10.71
N GLN A 20 -18.22 -22.71 -11.05
CA GLN A 20 -18.10 -23.72 -12.12
C GLN A 20 -18.47 -23.20 -13.51
N GLN A 21 -17.63 -22.33 -14.10
CA GLN A 21 -17.75 -22.01 -15.55
C GLN A 21 -16.42 -21.78 -16.31
N PHE A 22 -15.38 -22.55 -15.99
CA PHE A 22 -14.18 -22.69 -16.82
C PHE A 22 -13.94 -24.15 -17.22
N ASN A 23 -14.50 -24.57 -18.37
CA ASN A 23 -14.07 -25.76 -19.09
C ASN A 23 -14.66 -25.77 -20.52
N THR A 24 -13.82 -25.61 -21.54
CA THR A 24 -14.15 -26.00 -22.93
C THR A 24 -12.87 -26.14 -23.77
N GLN A 25 -12.68 -27.32 -24.35
CA GLN A 25 -11.67 -27.69 -25.35
C GLN A 25 -12.21 -28.90 -26.13
N PRO A 26 -11.68 -29.23 -27.32
CA PRO A 26 -11.00 -28.39 -28.30
C PRO A 26 -11.63 -28.48 -29.71
N ALA A 27 -11.13 -27.70 -30.67
CA ALA A 27 -11.30 -27.93 -32.11
C ALA A 27 -9.95 -27.69 -32.81
N GLN A 28 -9.70 -28.37 -33.93
CA GLN A 28 -8.35 -28.53 -34.51
C GLN A 28 -8.22 -27.96 -35.93
N HIS A 29 -6.95 -27.74 -36.34
CA HIS A 29 -6.46 -27.59 -37.73
C HIS A 29 -6.85 -26.29 -38.50
N MET A 30 -6.00 -25.72 -39.37
CA MET A 30 -4.63 -26.11 -39.82
C MET A 30 -3.82 -24.90 -40.37
N ASN A 31 -2.57 -25.17 -40.81
CA ASN A 31 -1.68 -24.36 -41.68
C ASN A 31 -0.71 -23.32 -41.05
N THR A 32 0.42 -23.84 -40.54
CA THR A 32 1.79 -23.29 -40.73
C THR A 32 2.28 -23.54 -42.19
N PRO A 33 3.50 -23.15 -42.67
CA PRO A 33 4.78 -22.81 -42.01
C PRO A 33 5.28 -21.38 -42.40
N VAL A 34 6.55 -20.91 -42.28
CA VAL A 34 7.89 -21.49 -42.09
C VAL A 34 8.80 -20.55 -41.26
N TRP A 35 9.84 -21.08 -40.62
CA TRP A 35 11.07 -20.36 -40.21
C TRP A 35 12.30 -21.19 -40.58
N PRO A 36 13.37 -20.60 -41.17
CA PRO A 36 14.64 -21.29 -41.34
C PRO A 36 15.84 -20.61 -40.66
N ASN A 37 16.62 -21.45 -39.98
CA ASN A 37 18.07 -21.36 -39.71
C ASN A 37 18.56 -20.83 -38.35
N VAL A 38 19.22 -21.75 -37.63
CA VAL A 38 20.16 -21.51 -36.53
C VAL A 38 21.56 -21.87 -37.02
N LEU A 39 22.55 -21.01 -36.79
CA LEU A 39 23.96 -21.40 -36.75
C LEU A 39 24.69 -20.68 -35.60
N GLN A 40 25.58 -21.41 -34.95
CA GLN A 40 26.45 -21.07 -33.82
C GLN A 40 27.84 -21.69 -34.12
N PRO A 41 28.87 -21.57 -33.24
CA PRO A 41 29.33 -20.42 -32.44
C PRO A 41 30.86 -20.23 -32.58
N THR A 42 31.46 -19.28 -31.85
CA THR A 42 32.92 -19.33 -31.59
C THR A 42 33.35 -18.81 -30.21
N ASN A 43 33.53 -19.75 -29.27
CA ASN A 43 34.48 -19.75 -28.16
C ASN A 43 34.74 -18.47 -27.34
N LEU A 44 34.23 -18.47 -26.10
CA LEU A 44 35.09 -18.38 -24.91
C LEU A 44 34.50 -19.25 -23.78
N LYS A 45 35.34 -19.93 -23.00
CA LYS A 45 34.92 -20.90 -21.98
C LYS A 45 35.10 -20.33 -20.57
N SER A 46 34.06 -20.39 -19.75
CA SER A 46 34.19 -20.49 -18.29
C SER A 46 33.12 -21.42 -17.71
N VAL A 47 33.59 -22.56 -17.22
CA VAL A 47 32.90 -23.54 -16.36
C VAL A 47 33.27 -23.12 -14.92
N SER A 48 32.43 -23.14 -13.88
CA SER A 48 31.05 -23.65 -13.65
C SER A 48 30.42 -23.02 -12.40
N GLY A 49 29.08 -23.05 -12.33
CA GLY A 49 28.41 -23.50 -11.09
C GLY A 49 28.45 -22.62 -9.84
N LEU A 50 27.93 -21.38 -9.92
CA LEU A 50 27.44 -20.59 -8.78
C LEU A 50 26.20 -19.80 -9.26
N PRO A 51 25.16 -19.58 -8.42
CA PRO A 51 24.11 -18.65 -8.76
C PRO A 51 24.68 -17.23 -8.76
N HIS A 52 24.85 -16.64 -9.95
CA HIS A 52 25.27 -15.25 -10.08
C HIS A 52 24.10 -14.35 -9.66
N PHE A 53 24.08 -13.97 -8.38
CA PHE A 53 23.27 -12.86 -7.92
C PHE A 53 23.70 -11.62 -8.72
N SER A 54 22.79 -11.06 -9.52
CA SER A 54 22.99 -9.71 -10.07
C SER A 54 22.59 -8.70 -8.99
N MET A 55 23.43 -7.68 -8.81
CA MET A 55 23.14 -6.52 -7.95
C MET A 55 22.04 -5.61 -8.56
N GLU A 56 21.65 -5.84 -9.81
CA GLU A 56 20.73 -5.00 -10.58
C GLU A 56 19.24 -5.22 -10.22
N CYS A 57 18.93 -6.26 -9.44
CA CYS A 57 17.57 -6.62 -9.05
C CYS A 57 16.91 -5.67 -8.01
N PHE A 58 17.62 -4.65 -7.51
CA PHE A 58 17.11 -3.75 -6.46
C PHE A 58 16.93 -2.29 -6.93
N GLY A 59 15.68 -1.94 -7.23
CA GLY A 59 15.06 -0.63 -6.94
C GLY A 59 15.45 0.60 -7.78
N TYR A 60 16.73 0.85 -8.05
CA TYR A 60 17.18 2.17 -8.52
C TYR A 60 16.79 2.50 -9.98
N ASN A 61 16.77 1.50 -10.86
CA ASN A 61 16.50 1.71 -12.29
C ASN A 61 15.08 2.24 -12.55
N HIS A 62 14.08 1.93 -11.72
CA HIS A 62 12.72 2.44 -11.89
C HIS A 62 12.61 3.93 -11.53
N LEU A 63 13.33 4.38 -10.50
CA LEU A 63 13.36 5.80 -10.12
C LEU A 63 14.11 6.65 -11.17
N GLU A 64 15.23 6.14 -11.68
CA GLU A 64 15.96 6.80 -12.76
C GLU A 64 15.15 6.80 -14.07
N MET A 65 14.38 5.75 -14.35
CA MET A 65 13.45 5.68 -15.49
C MET A 65 12.28 6.66 -15.37
N ILE A 66 11.72 6.89 -14.17
CA ILE A 66 10.73 7.96 -13.94
C ILE A 66 11.37 9.33 -14.23
N ALA A 67 12.56 9.60 -13.70
CA ALA A 67 13.26 10.86 -13.94
C ALA A 67 13.59 11.09 -15.44
N LYS A 68 13.98 10.04 -16.17
CA LYS A 68 14.22 10.08 -17.63
C LYS A 68 12.94 10.22 -18.45
N THR A 69 11.86 9.54 -18.07
CA THR A 69 10.56 9.62 -18.76
C THR A 69 9.93 10.99 -18.59
N ASN A 70 10.00 11.57 -17.39
CA ASN A 70 9.58 12.95 -17.16
C ASN A 70 10.40 13.91 -18.03
N ARG A 71 11.74 13.80 -18.07
CA ARG A 71 12.58 14.61 -18.97
C ARG A 71 12.20 14.49 -20.46
N ALA A 72 11.76 13.32 -20.91
CA ALA A 72 11.32 13.11 -22.30
C ALA A 72 9.96 13.79 -22.59
N ALA A 73 9.01 13.75 -21.64
CA ALA A 73 7.72 14.44 -21.77
C ALA A 73 7.84 15.98 -21.66
N ILE A 74 8.80 16.47 -20.88
CA ILE A 74 9.03 17.90 -20.61
C ILE A 74 9.50 18.68 -21.86
N LEU A 75 9.97 18.02 -22.92
CA LEU A 75 10.36 18.68 -24.18
C LEU A 75 9.19 19.30 -24.96
N GLY A 76 7.93 19.08 -24.54
CA GLY A 76 6.74 19.62 -25.19
C GLY A 76 6.30 21.01 -24.73
N ASP A 77 6.53 21.37 -23.46
CA ASP A 77 5.94 22.58 -22.87
C ASP A 77 6.94 23.35 -21.98
N SER A 78 7.19 24.62 -22.33
CA SER A 78 8.27 25.43 -21.74
C SER A 78 7.82 26.25 -20.52
N GLN A 79 6.92 25.70 -19.70
CA GLN A 79 6.55 26.29 -18.41
C GLN A 79 7.63 25.92 -17.36
N SER A 80 8.17 26.90 -16.63
CA SER A 80 9.36 26.73 -15.80
C SER A 80 9.16 25.70 -14.66
N LEU A 81 9.99 24.64 -14.67
CA LEU A 81 10.08 23.62 -13.60
C LEU A 81 10.57 24.16 -12.23
N VAL A 82 10.68 25.47 -12.09
CA VAL A 82 11.30 26.19 -10.96
C VAL A 82 10.29 26.49 -9.85
N ASP A 83 9.01 26.65 -10.21
CA ASP A 83 7.97 27.22 -9.34
C ASP A 83 6.86 26.22 -8.95
N LEU A 84 7.09 24.92 -9.13
CA LEU A 84 6.11 23.89 -8.77
C LEU A 84 6.05 23.72 -7.24
N THR A 85 4.90 24.01 -6.63
CA THR A 85 4.68 23.82 -5.18
C THR A 85 3.56 22.84 -4.89
N ILE A 86 3.42 22.37 -3.65
CA ILE A 86 2.26 21.57 -3.21
C ILE A 86 0.90 22.26 -3.43
N ILE A 87 0.85 23.59 -3.56
CA ILE A 87 -0.38 24.31 -3.93
C ILE A 87 -0.69 24.03 -5.41
N ASN A 88 0.29 24.23 -6.30
CA ASN A 88 0.18 23.95 -7.73
C ASN A 88 -0.09 22.46 -8.01
N GLN A 89 0.33 21.57 -7.10
CA GLN A 89 0.12 20.12 -7.19
C GLN A 89 -1.18 19.64 -6.54
N GLU A 90 -2.03 20.51 -5.98
CA GLU A 90 -3.28 20.12 -5.27
C GLU A 90 -3.02 19.19 -4.05
N MET A 91 -1.89 19.38 -3.38
CA MET A 91 -1.41 18.58 -2.23
C MET A 91 -1.39 19.35 -0.90
N ASP A 92 -1.61 20.67 -0.92
CA ASP A 92 -1.60 21.53 0.26
C ASP A 92 -2.55 21.04 1.38
N GLY A 93 -3.76 20.60 1.02
CA GLY A 93 -4.73 20.04 1.96
C GLY A 93 -4.33 18.69 2.55
N ALA A 94 -3.58 17.86 1.82
CA ALA A 94 -3.03 16.60 2.33
C ALA A 94 -1.87 16.87 3.30
N VAL A 95 -0.97 17.78 2.93
CA VAL A 95 0.12 18.27 3.79
C VAL A 95 -0.43 18.95 5.05
N ALA A 96 -1.50 19.74 4.94
CA ALA A 96 -2.10 20.41 6.09
C ALA A 96 -2.68 19.41 7.11
N LYS A 97 -3.35 18.35 6.67
CA LYS A 97 -3.82 17.25 7.55
C LYS A 97 -2.64 16.58 8.26
N TRP A 98 -1.58 16.26 7.52
CA TRP A 98 -0.35 15.67 8.05
C TRP A 98 0.37 16.55 9.08
N LEU A 99 0.53 17.85 8.80
CA LEU A 99 1.16 18.77 9.74
C LEU A 99 0.29 19.02 10.98
N HIS A 100 -1.04 18.87 10.91
CA HIS A 100 -1.89 18.81 12.11
C HIS A 100 -1.63 17.55 12.93
N TYR A 101 -1.59 16.37 12.30
CA TYR A 101 -1.23 15.09 12.95
C TYR A 101 0.14 15.16 13.66
N LEU A 102 1.15 15.71 12.97
CA LEU A 102 2.49 15.90 13.53
C LEU A 102 2.59 17.06 14.55
N LYS A 103 1.53 17.86 14.76
CA LYS A 103 1.55 19.10 15.56
C LYS A 103 2.59 20.13 15.08
N LEU A 104 2.81 20.17 13.76
CA LEU A 104 3.72 21.07 13.03
C LEU A 104 3.00 22.12 12.16
N HIS A 105 1.65 22.14 12.14
CA HIS A 105 0.82 23.00 11.28
C HIS A 105 1.20 24.50 11.26
N LYS A 106 1.77 25.04 12.35
CA LYS A 106 2.29 26.44 12.38
C LYS A 106 3.43 26.71 11.39
N TYR A 107 4.02 25.65 10.82
CA TYR A 107 5.06 25.71 9.79
C TYR A 107 4.49 25.47 8.36
N GLN A 108 3.17 25.46 8.14
CA GLN A 108 2.56 25.29 6.81
C GLN A 108 3.18 26.22 5.75
N TRP A 109 3.56 27.44 6.11
CA TRP A 109 4.22 28.43 5.23
C TRP A 109 5.51 27.92 4.57
N PHE A 110 6.22 27.01 5.23
CA PHE A 110 7.46 26.39 4.74
C PHE A 110 7.12 25.40 3.62
N PHE A 111 6.30 24.40 3.94
CA PHE A 111 5.87 23.36 3.00
C PHE A 111 5.09 23.91 1.80
N ASN A 112 4.25 24.94 1.99
CA ASN A 112 3.53 25.62 0.90
C ASN A 112 4.45 26.26 -0.16
N SER A 113 5.74 26.41 0.13
CA SER A 113 6.73 27.02 -0.77
C SER A 113 7.66 25.97 -1.41
N LEU A 114 7.32 24.68 -1.32
CA LEU A 114 8.06 23.52 -1.82
C LEU A 114 7.13 22.59 -2.62
N SER A 115 7.68 21.79 -3.52
CA SER A 115 7.00 20.64 -4.14
C SER A 115 6.91 19.43 -3.20
N TYR A 116 6.04 18.46 -3.50
CA TYR A 116 5.98 17.19 -2.77
C TYR A 116 7.34 16.46 -2.74
N LEU A 117 8.06 16.45 -3.87
CA LEU A 117 9.35 15.76 -3.98
C LEU A 117 10.44 16.45 -3.14
N GLU A 118 10.50 17.78 -3.15
CA GLU A 118 11.42 18.51 -2.25
C GLU A 118 11.15 18.17 -0.78
N ILE A 119 9.88 18.12 -0.37
CA ILE A 119 9.50 17.73 0.99
C ILE A 119 9.97 16.31 1.32
N GLU A 120 9.86 15.37 0.38
CA GLU A 120 10.33 13.99 0.55
C GLU A 120 11.87 13.88 0.65
N PHE A 121 12.62 14.81 0.07
CA PHE A 121 14.08 14.88 0.14
C PHE A 121 14.65 15.66 1.34
N ILE A 122 13.84 16.31 2.18
CA ILE A 122 14.36 16.96 3.40
C ILE A 122 15.00 15.93 4.34
N ASP A 123 16.18 16.26 4.87
CA ASP A 123 16.92 15.50 5.89
C ASP A 123 17.61 16.44 6.91
N GLU A 124 18.48 15.90 7.78
CA GLU A 124 19.16 16.70 8.82
C GLU A 124 20.32 17.56 8.26
N ASP A 125 20.83 17.26 7.06
CA ASP A 125 21.95 17.96 6.43
C ASP A 125 21.48 19.14 5.57
N ASN A 126 20.33 19.01 4.88
CA ASN A 126 19.83 19.99 3.90
C ASN A 126 18.71 20.93 4.39
N ILE A 127 18.14 20.72 5.59
CA ILE A 127 16.95 21.47 6.03
C ILE A 127 17.16 22.98 6.20
N ASP A 128 18.35 23.42 6.60
CA ASP A 128 18.64 24.86 6.72
C ASP A 128 18.73 25.56 5.34
N ASP A 129 19.15 24.86 4.28
CA ASP A 129 19.14 25.37 2.90
C ASP A 129 17.70 25.55 2.38
N PHE A 130 16.82 24.56 2.64
CA PHE A 130 15.40 24.69 2.32
C PHE A 130 14.74 25.85 3.08
N ILE A 131 15.12 26.10 4.34
CA ILE A 131 14.62 27.24 5.11
C ILE A 131 15.12 28.57 4.51
N ALA A 132 16.39 28.63 4.10
CA ALA A 132 16.97 29.77 3.41
C ALA A 132 16.25 30.07 2.08
N LYS A 133 15.94 29.04 1.28
CA LYS A 133 15.14 29.16 0.03
C LYS A 133 13.79 29.85 0.27
N VAL A 134 13.10 29.52 1.37
CA VAL A 134 11.73 30.01 1.63
C VAL A 134 11.70 31.40 2.30
N ASN A 135 12.82 31.86 2.88
CA ASN A 135 13.09 33.25 3.30
C ASN A 135 11.91 33.98 3.99
N LYS A 136 11.30 33.35 5.01
CA LYS A 136 10.14 33.90 5.74
C LYS A 136 10.32 33.94 7.26
N ASN A 137 10.73 32.83 7.88
CA ASN A 137 10.85 32.68 9.33
C ASN A 137 11.87 31.58 9.67
N SER A 138 12.32 31.55 10.93
CA SER A 138 13.09 30.41 11.45
C SER A 138 12.18 29.25 11.89
N ILE A 139 12.70 28.03 11.80
CA ILE A 139 12.09 26.82 12.37
C ILE A 139 12.94 26.39 13.57
N THR A 140 12.32 26.09 14.71
CA THR A 140 13.09 25.69 15.91
C THR A 140 13.82 24.37 15.67
N LYS A 141 15.07 24.21 16.14
CA LYS A 141 15.87 22.99 15.88
C LYS A 141 15.18 21.69 16.31
N GLY A 142 14.38 21.71 17.38
CA GLY A 142 13.54 20.57 17.78
C GLY A 142 12.37 20.26 16.83
N ALA A 143 11.86 21.27 16.12
CA ALA A 143 10.88 21.07 15.05
C ALA A 143 11.54 20.65 13.73
N GLN A 144 12.70 21.22 13.37
CA GLN A 144 13.50 20.79 12.23
C GLN A 144 13.76 19.28 12.31
N ARG A 145 14.34 18.80 13.42
CA ARG A 145 14.57 17.36 13.65
C ARG A 145 13.31 16.51 13.47
N LYS A 146 12.14 17.01 13.90
CA LYS A 146 10.86 16.30 13.69
C LYS A 146 10.45 16.28 12.22
N ILE A 147 10.69 17.35 11.47
CA ILE A 147 10.49 17.38 10.02
C ILE A 147 11.38 16.31 9.37
N CYS A 148 12.70 16.32 9.61
CA CYS A 148 13.67 15.39 9.02
C CYS A 148 13.29 13.90 9.27
N ILE A 149 12.84 13.57 10.48
CA ILE A 149 12.36 12.21 10.82
C ILE A 149 11.09 11.85 10.03
N SER A 150 10.16 12.79 9.88
CA SER A 150 8.90 12.57 9.15
C SER A 150 9.09 12.55 7.64
N THR A 151 9.98 13.36 7.07
CA THR A 151 10.30 13.35 5.63
C THR A 151 11.11 12.12 5.25
N LYS A 152 12.01 11.65 6.12
CA LYS A 152 12.57 10.29 6.02
C LYS A 152 11.47 9.21 6.04
N THR A 153 10.45 9.35 6.90
CA THR A 153 9.33 8.38 6.96
C THR A 153 8.49 8.36 5.67
N LEU A 154 8.40 9.47 4.92
CA LEU A 154 7.84 9.47 3.55
C LEU A 154 8.72 8.68 2.60
N ARG A 155 10.01 9.03 2.54
CA ARG A 155 11.00 8.50 1.60
C ARG A 155 11.24 6.99 1.77
N ASP A 156 11.24 6.51 3.02
CA ASP A 156 11.41 5.10 3.36
C ASP A 156 10.12 4.26 3.15
N ARG A 157 8.94 4.91 2.93
CA ARG A 157 7.63 4.25 2.85
C ARG A 157 7.51 3.16 1.77
N PRO A 158 7.99 3.34 0.52
CA PRO A 158 7.85 2.30 -0.50
C PRO A 158 8.63 1.02 -0.15
N GLN A 159 9.84 1.15 0.42
CA GLN A 159 10.59 -0.01 0.88
C GLN A 159 9.88 -0.69 2.06
N LYS A 160 9.45 0.10 3.06
CA LYS A 160 8.70 -0.40 4.22
C LYS A 160 7.44 -1.16 3.85
N LEU A 161 6.69 -0.70 2.84
CA LEU A 161 5.49 -1.41 2.35
C LEU A 161 5.86 -2.74 1.71
N ASN A 162 6.94 -2.81 0.93
CA ASN A 162 7.46 -4.08 0.40
C ASN A 162 7.94 -5.03 1.52
N ASP A 163 8.63 -4.51 2.53
CA ASP A 163 9.04 -5.28 3.72
C ASP A 163 7.82 -5.87 4.45
N LEU A 164 6.74 -5.09 4.61
CA LEU A 164 5.47 -5.57 5.16
C LEU A 164 4.81 -6.62 4.27
N LEU A 165 4.78 -6.42 2.95
CA LEU A 165 4.19 -7.38 2.00
C LEU A 165 4.85 -8.76 2.07
N LEU A 166 6.17 -8.79 2.26
CA LEU A 166 6.96 -10.02 2.44
C LEU A 166 6.75 -10.64 3.83
N ALA A 167 6.76 -9.83 4.89
CA ALA A 167 6.54 -10.32 6.26
C ALA A 167 5.12 -10.91 6.45
N LEU A 168 4.12 -10.36 5.76
CA LEU A 168 2.73 -10.81 5.85
C LEU A 168 2.43 -12.13 5.11
N ASP A 169 3.36 -12.62 4.27
CA ASP A 169 3.30 -13.96 3.65
C ASP A 169 3.91 -15.06 4.54
N LEU A 170 4.45 -14.69 5.71
CA LEU A 170 4.98 -15.63 6.72
C LEU A 170 3.98 -15.81 7.87
N GLU A 171 4.34 -16.65 8.86
CA GLU A 171 3.58 -16.72 10.12
C GLU A 171 3.82 -15.44 10.93
N VAL A 172 2.76 -14.64 11.11
CA VAL A 172 2.81 -13.38 11.87
C VAL A 172 2.24 -13.59 13.28
N THR A 173 2.98 -13.17 14.31
CA THR A 173 2.52 -13.23 15.70
C THR A 173 1.50 -12.12 16.01
N PRO A 174 0.68 -12.25 17.08
CA PRO A 174 -0.24 -11.19 17.50
C PRO A 174 0.43 -9.86 17.88
N ASN A 175 1.74 -9.86 18.19
CA ASN A 175 2.49 -8.63 18.47
C ASN A 175 2.91 -7.93 17.17
N GLU A 176 3.57 -8.64 16.26
CA GLU A 176 3.97 -8.11 14.95
C GLU A 176 2.75 -7.60 14.17
N LEU A 177 1.63 -8.33 14.21
CA LEU A 177 0.37 -7.86 13.61
C LEU A 177 -0.09 -6.53 14.22
N CYS A 178 0.08 -6.31 15.52
CA CYS A 178 -0.24 -5.03 16.17
C CYS A 178 0.71 -3.91 15.76
N GLU A 179 1.99 -4.22 15.55
CA GLU A 179 3.03 -3.28 15.09
C GLU A 179 2.83 -2.90 13.62
N PHE A 180 2.58 -3.86 12.73
CA PHE A 180 2.27 -3.62 11.31
C PHE A 180 1.00 -2.76 11.15
N MET A 181 -0.05 -3.02 11.95
CA MET A 181 -1.26 -2.19 11.98
C MET A 181 -0.98 -0.77 12.50
N SER A 182 -0.06 -0.61 13.45
CA SER A 182 0.34 0.69 13.96
C SER A 182 1.13 1.49 12.92
N TYR A 183 2.06 0.83 12.22
CA TYR A 183 2.77 1.43 11.08
C TYR A 183 1.80 1.87 9.97
N MET A 184 0.85 1.01 9.57
CA MET A 184 -0.11 1.33 8.51
C MET A 184 -1.01 2.51 8.87
N ARG A 185 -1.54 2.57 10.10
CA ARG A 185 -2.30 3.74 10.57
C ARG A 185 -1.44 4.99 10.51
N ASP A 186 -0.22 4.91 11.03
CA ASP A 186 0.66 6.07 11.13
C ASP A 186 1.04 6.63 9.76
N ILE A 187 1.33 5.79 8.75
CA ILE A 187 1.66 6.25 7.39
C ILE A 187 0.44 6.68 6.55
N LEU A 188 -0.77 6.25 6.90
CA LEU A 188 -2.00 6.74 6.26
C LEU A 188 -2.36 8.18 6.65
N HIS A 189 -1.74 8.72 7.71
CA HIS A 189 -1.77 10.15 8.03
C HIS A 189 -0.72 10.98 7.27
N TYR A 190 0.20 10.35 6.53
CA TYR A 190 1.20 11.04 5.71
C TYR A 190 0.65 11.31 4.30
N PRO A 191 1.09 12.38 3.59
CA PRO A 191 0.61 12.68 2.25
C PRO A 191 0.90 11.53 1.29
N ILE A 192 -0.14 11.04 0.63
CA ILE A 192 -0.04 10.10 -0.49
C ILE A 192 -0.01 10.95 -1.76
N PRO A 193 1.04 10.91 -2.59
CA PRO A 193 1.12 11.69 -3.82
C PRO A 193 -0.08 11.42 -4.73
N ASN A 194 -0.61 12.50 -5.31
CA ASN A 194 -1.59 12.43 -6.38
C ASN A 194 -0.88 12.41 -7.75
N LYS A 195 -1.67 12.30 -8.82
CA LYS A 195 -1.22 12.32 -10.23
C LYS A 195 -0.38 13.55 -10.64
N ASN A 196 -0.44 14.65 -9.89
CA ASN A 196 0.30 15.90 -10.14
C ASN A 196 1.71 15.87 -9.47
N CYS A 197 1.99 14.83 -8.67
CA CYS A 197 3.29 14.58 -8.03
C CYS A 197 4.00 13.36 -8.61
N VAL A 198 3.28 12.26 -8.81
CA VAL A 198 3.82 10.99 -9.28
C VAL A 198 2.85 10.39 -10.30
N VAL A 199 3.37 9.82 -11.38
CA VAL A 199 2.56 9.18 -12.42
C VAL A 199 2.26 7.73 -12.01
N GLY A 200 0.98 7.34 -12.05
CA GLY A 200 0.49 6.03 -11.62
C GLY A 200 0.02 6.00 -10.17
N ASP A 201 -0.45 4.84 -9.72
CA ASP A 201 -1.10 4.62 -8.43
C ASP A 201 -0.49 3.45 -7.64
N GLN A 202 0.74 3.02 -7.98
CA GLN A 202 1.39 1.83 -7.40
C GLN A 202 1.37 1.86 -5.86
N LEU A 203 1.70 2.99 -5.23
CA LEU A 203 1.67 3.16 -3.78
C LEU A 203 0.28 2.92 -3.18
N GLN A 204 -0.78 3.35 -3.87
CA GLN A 204 -2.17 3.09 -3.48
C GLN A 204 -2.53 1.60 -3.62
N GLN A 205 -2.03 0.94 -4.67
CA GLN A 205 -2.17 -0.52 -4.83
C GLN A 205 -1.44 -1.29 -3.74
N ASP A 206 -0.18 -0.93 -3.44
CA ASP A 206 0.65 -1.54 -2.39
C ASP A 206 -0.02 -1.41 -1.01
N ILE A 207 -0.54 -0.22 -0.68
CA ILE A 207 -1.30 0.03 0.56
C ILE A 207 -2.54 -0.88 0.63
N VAL A 208 -3.32 -0.98 -0.46
CA VAL A 208 -4.52 -1.83 -0.49
C VAL A 208 -4.17 -3.32 -0.40
N LEU A 209 -3.05 -3.75 -0.98
CA LEU A 209 -2.55 -5.13 -0.90
C LEU A 209 -2.03 -5.47 0.50
N VAL A 210 -1.32 -4.55 1.17
CA VAL A 210 -0.95 -4.71 2.59
C VAL A 210 -2.22 -4.82 3.45
N MET A 211 -3.23 -3.98 3.21
CA MET A 211 -4.51 -4.06 3.92
C MET A 211 -5.29 -5.36 3.64
N GLU A 212 -5.12 -5.98 2.46
CA GLU A 212 -5.69 -7.29 2.14
C GLU A 212 -5.00 -8.42 2.94
N LYS A 213 -3.66 -8.43 2.97
CA LYS A 213 -2.92 -9.43 3.76
C LYS A 213 -3.14 -9.26 5.27
N LEU A 214 -3.21 -8.02 5.76
CA LEU A 214 -3.57 -7.71 7.15
C LEU A 214 -4.99 -8.17 7.52
N LEU A 215 -5.95 -8.13 6.60
CA LEU A 215 -7.28 -8.72 6.81
C LEU A 215 -7.17 -10.24 6.97
N ASN A 216 -6.43 -10.92 6.09
CA ASN A 216 -6.30 -12.38 6.14
C ASN A 216 -5.67 -12.84 7.46
N GLN A 217 -4.58 -12.19 7.89
CA GLN A 217 -3.96 -12.44 9.20
C GLN A 217 -4.95 -12.18 10.37
N LEU A 218 -5.73 -11.09 10.34
CA LEU A 218 -6.80 -10.86 11.33
C LEU A 218 -7.85 -11.96 11.34
N LEU A 219 -8.37 -12.36 10.18
CA LEU A 219 -9.43 -13.37 10.07
C LEU A 219 -8.95 -14.76 10.52
N GLU A 220 -7.69 -15.09 10.28
CA GLU A 220 -7.03 -16.30 10.78
C GLU A 220 -6.95 -16.29 12.30
N LYS A 221 -6.34 -15.27 12.93
CA LYS A 221 -6.22 -15.23 14.40
C LYS A 221 -7.59 -15.12 15.08
N LEU A 222 -8.58 -14.47 14.45
CA LEU A 222 -10.01 -14.50 14.87
C LEU A 222 -10.69 -15.86 14.70
N GLY A 223 -10.13 -16.77 13.91
CA GLY A 223 -10.54 -18.18 13.85
C GLY A 223 -10.01 -19.01 15.02
N MET A 224 -8.89 -18.61 15.63
CA MET A 224 -8.24 -19.34 16.72
C MET A 224 -8.82 -19.03 18.11
N VAL A 225 -9.40 -17.84 18.30
CA VAL A 225 -9.93 -17.39 19.61
C VAL A 225 -11.42 -17.68 19.80
N ARG A 226 -11.81 -18.12 21.01
CA ARG A 226 -13.20 -18.47 21.35
C ARG A 226 -14.09 -17.25 21.67
N SER A 227 -13.48 -16.12 22.06
CA SER A 227 -14.16 -14.88 22.38
C SER A 227 -13.26 -13.69 22.09
N LEU A 228 -13.85 -12.52 21.82
CA LEU A 228 -13.11 -11.27 21.60
C LEU A 228 -13.15 -10.40 22.85
N ILE A 229 -11.99 -9.86 23.23
CA ILE A 229 -11.80 -8.89 24.31
C ILE A 229 -11.21 -7.62 23.69
N ALA A 230 -11.86 -6.47 23.91
CA ALA A 230 -11.52 -5.21 23.23
C ALA A 230 -10.08 -4.72 23.51
N GLN A 231 -9.58 -4.91 24.73
CA GLN A 231 -8.24 -4.49 25.16
C GLN A 231 -7.13 -5.52 24.86
N SER A 232 -7.46 -6.64 24.21
CA SER A 232 -6.44 -7.60 23.73
C SER A 232 -5.66 -7.03 22.56
N LEU A 233 -4.45 -7.57 22.28
CA LEU A 233 -3.70 -7.24 21.06
C LEU A 233 -4.56 -7.36 19.80
N LEU A 234 -5.35 -8.44 19.69
CA LEU A 234 -6.24 -8.68 18.55
C LEU A 234 -7.37 -7.63 18.46
N GLY A 235 -7.98 -7.25 19.58
CA GLY A 235 -8.98 -6.17 19.63
C GLY A 235 -8.39 -4.81 19.23
N MET A 236 -7.19 -4.50 19.73
CA MET A 236 -6.45 -3.29 19.34
C MET A 236 -5.99 -3.29 17.88
N SER A 237 -5.71 -4.46 17.28
CA SER A 237 -5.38 -4.58 15.86
C SER A 237 -6.62 -4.41 14.97
N ILE A 238 -7.78 -4.95 15.36
CA ILE A 238 -9.06 -4.71 14.67
C ILE A 238 -9.39 -3.20 14.64
N ASN A 239 -9.25 -2.52 15.78
CA ASN A 239 -9.56 -1.09 15.86
C ASN A 239 -8.64 -0.26 14.94
N LYS A 240 -7.32 -0.52 14.95
CA LYS A 240 -6.38 0.13 14.02
C LYS A 240 -6.68 -0.20 12.57
N TYR A 241 -7.05 -1.45 12.24
CA TYR A 241 -7.42 -1.82 10.88
C TYR A 241 -8.62 -1.02 10.37
N LEU A 242 -9.67 -0.90 11.18
CA LEU A 242 -10.86 -0.12 10.81
C LEU A 242 -10.56 1.39 10.72
N GLU A 243 -9.66 1.91 11.55
CA GLU A 243 -9.12 3.27 11.45
C GLU A 243 -8.36 3.49 10.13
N CYS A 244 -7.48 2.55 9.74
CA CYS A 244 -6.80 2.57 8.43
C CYS A 244 -7.79 2.59 7.26
N ILE A 245 -8.85 1.76 7.29
CA ILE A 245 -9.87 1.77 6.23
C ILE A 245 -10.60 3.12 6.15
N LEU A 246 -10.91 3.75 7.28
CA LEU A 246 -11.50 5.10 7.29
C LEU A 246 -10.56 6.16 6.71
N LEU A 247 -9.25 6.06 6.96
CA LEU A 247 -8.24 6.95 6.37
C LEU A 247 -8.12 6.76 4.85
N ILE A 248 -8.24 5.52 4.35
CA ILE A 248 -8.24 5.20 2.91
C ILE A 248 -9.50 5.78 2.24
N ILE A 249 -10.69 5.50 2.78
CA ILE A 249 -11.97 6.01 2.25
C ILE A 249 -12.01 7.56 2.28
N GLY A 250 -11.44 8.17 3.32
CA GLY A 250 -11.36 9.62 3.48
C GLY A 250 -10.28 10.33 2.64
N ASN A 251 -9.53 9.60 1.81
CA ASN A 251 -8.44 10.15 1.02
C ASN A 251 -8.75 10.08 -0.49
N GLN A 252 -8.79 11.26 -1.11
CA GLN A 252 -9.19 11.47 -2.51
C GLN A 252 -8.18 10.93 -3.55
N THR A 253 -6.99 10.47 -3.13
CA THR A 253 -6.00 9.89 -4.06
C THR A 253 -6.20 8.39 -4.33
N PHE A 254 -7.10 7.71 -3.63
CA PHE A 254 -7.50 6.34 -3.95
C PHE A 254 -8.60 6.32 -5.02
N MET A 255 -8.45 5.43 -6.00
CA MET A 255 -9.48 5.21 -7.01
C MET A 255 -10.72 4.55 -6.40
N LYS A 256 -11.90 4.75 -7.01
CA LYS A 256 -13.15 4.16 -6.53
C LYS A 256 -13.04 2.64 -6.28
N GLN A 257 -12.40 1.89 -7.17
CA GLN A 257 -12.21 0.44 -7.01
C GLN A 257 -11.38 0.06 -5.76
N GLN A 258 -10.38 0.88 -5.39
CA GLN A 258 -9.56 0.69 -4.19
C GLN A 258 -10.36 0.99 -2.91
N ILE A 259 -11.23 2.02 -2.96
CA ILE A 259 -12.17 2.38 -1.88
C ILE A 259 -13.24 1.30 -1.72
N ASP A 260 -13.87 0.84 -2.80
CA ASP A 260 -14.89 -0.22 -2.80
C ASP A 260 -14.32 -1.55 -2.26
N LYS A 261 -13.08 -1.91 -2.64
CA LYS A 261 -12.38 -3.10 -2.09
C LYS A 261 -12.09 -2.95 -0.59
N SER A 262 -11.68 -1.76 -0.16
CA SER A 262 -11.40 -1.45 1.25
C SER A 262 -12.68 -1.45 2.11
N LEU A 263 -13.81 -1.00 1.57
CA LEU A 263 -15.13 -1.14 2.20
C LEU A 263 -15.51 -2.62 2.39
N LEU A 264 -15.31 -3.46 1.36
CA LEU A 264 -15.56 -4.90 1.45
C LEU A 264 -14.69 -5.58 2.53
N PHE A 265 -13.43 -5.17 2.69
CA PHE A 265 -12.57 -5.65 3.78
C PHE A 265 -13.15 -5.32 5.16
N ALA A 266 -13.59 -4.08 5.37
CA ALA A 266 -14.18 -3.66 6.64
C ALA A 266 -15.49 -4.40 6.95
N GLU A 267 -16.38 -4.60 5.98
CA GLU A 267 -17.62 -5.37 6.21
C GLU A 267 -17.33 -6.85 6.48
N THR A 268 -16.35 -7.44 5.80
CA THR A 268 -15.90 -8.83 6.07
C THR A 268 -15.41 -8.99 7.51
N LEU A 269 -14.58 -8.05 7.98
CA LEU A 269 -14.08 -8.05 9.36
C LEU A 269 -15.19 -7.79 10.39
N LYS A 270 -16.06 -6.80 10.14
CA LYS A 270 -17.22 -6.50 11.00
C LYS A 270 -18.14 -7.72 11.14
N TYR A 271 -18.46 -8.39 10.03
CA TYR A 271 -19.32 -9.58 10.02
C TYR A 271 -18.72 -10.73 10.84
N LYS A 272 -17.41 -10.99 10.70
CA LYS A 272 -16.69 -11.96 11.55
C LYS A 272 -16.80 -11.59 13.04
N VAL A 273 -16.48 -10.33 13.39
CA VAL A 273 -16.45 -9.83 14.77
C VAL A 273 -17.84 -9.75 15.42
N GLN A 274 -18.90 -9.42 14.66
CA GLN A 274 -20.28 -9.40 15.16
C GLN A 274 -20.79 -10.79 15.57
N ARG A 275 -20.27 -11.86 14.94
CA ARG A 275 -20.66 -13.25 15.21
C ARG A 275 -19.84 -13.93 16.31
N MET A 276 -18.88 -13.24 16.92
CA MET A 276 -18.06 -13.78 18.01
C MET A 276 -18.68 -13.51 19.39
N PRO A 277 -18.57 -14.45 20.35
CA PRO A 277 -18.84 -14.17 21.76
C PRO A 277 -17.96 -13.01 22.25
N ARG A 278 -18.59 -11.97 22.80
CA ARG A 278 -17.90 -10.85 23.43
C ARG A 278 -17.78 -11.12 24.92
N ASN A 279 -16.57 -11.02 25.46
CA ASN A 279 -16.37 -11.04 26.90
C ASN A 279 -16.13 -9.58 27.34
N PHE A 280 -17.04 -9.06 28.17
CA PHE A 280 -17.04 -7.68 28.66
C PHE A 280 -16.54 -7.57 30.12
N ASN A 281 -15.91 -8.63 30.62
CA ASN A 281 -15.23 -8.71 31.92
C ASN A 281 -13.79 -8.19 31.81
#